data_AF-A0A097SQF7-F1
#
_entry.id   AF-A0A097SQF7-F1
#
_cell.length_a   1.000
_cell.length_b   1.000
_cell.length_c   1.000
_cell.angle_alpha   90.00
_cell.angle_beta   90.00
_cell.angle_gamma   90.00
#
_symmetry.space_group_name_H-M   'P 1'
#
loop_
_entity.id
_entity.type
_entity.pdbx_description
1 polymer ?
#
loop_
_entity_poly.entity_id
_entity_poly.type
_entity_poly.pdbx_seq_one_letter_code
_entity_poly.pdbx_strand_id
1 'polypeptide(L)'
;MTHDHSALLAQLDALTGADSATVFAELIRTGLQALIEAEATDKLGAGRYERTATRITHRNGHRTKTVATTSGDVEVKIPKLRSGSFFPSLLERRRRIDKALYAVVMEAYVHGVSTRSVDDLVGALGVGSGISKSEVSRICAGLDAEIARFRERTLTHTSFPYVFLDATFCKVRVGAHVVSQALVVATGVSIDGTREVLGTAVGDSESFEFWREFLTNLKARGLSGVHLVISDAHSGLKAAVMQQFAGSSWQRCRVHFMRNIRASVAAKHVPPVMAAVKTIFAHTDPVEVAAQWDQVTDTFSGSFPKVAALMEAAKHDVLAFTAFEEGALAEDLVQQSDRAVEQGNQASSRRRGDLPEPGGIPAPGDRGGHRTARRMAGHPPLRLGCEHGRASGGDHRQAARYRTGCVVDRFERNSIVFTATRRSPRIP
;
A
#
# COMPACT_ATOMS: atom_id res chain seq x y z
N MET A 1 51.15 17.47 -2.65
CA MET A 1 50.45 17.61 -1.35
C MET A 1 50.04 19.05 -1.03
N THR A 2 50.80 20.08 -1.40
CA THR A 2 50.46 21.49 -1.11
C THR A 2 49.33 22.07 -1.97
N HIS A 3 49.23 21.69 -3.25
CA HIS A 3 48.14 22.13 -4.13
C HIS A 3 46.76 21.58 -3.73
N ASP A 4 46.70 20.41 -3.10
CA ASP A 4 45.45 19.82 -2.60
C ASP A 4 44.94 20.55 -1.35
N HIS A 5 45.83 20.88 -0.41
CA HIS A 5 45.43 21.54 0.83
C HIS A 5 44.91 22.96 0.61
N SER A 6 45.55 23.73 -0.28
CA SER A 6 45.09 25.08 -0.63
C SER A 6 43.74 25.08 -1.35
N ALA A 7 43.46 24.06 -2.17
CA ALA A 7 42.18 23.92 -2.84
C ALA A 7 41.07 23.56 -1.86
N LEU A 8 41.36 22.70 -0.88
CA LEU A 8 40.42 22.34 0.18
C LEU A 8 40.08 23.52 1.10
N LEU A 9 41.05 24.38 1.43
CA LEU A 9 40.79 25.58 2.23
C LEU A 9 39.92 26.59 1.47
N ALA A 10 40.20 26.82 0.18
CA ALA A 10 39.35 27.67 -0.65
C ALA A 10 37.93 27.12 -0.78
N GLN A 11 37.78 25.80 -0.84
CA GLN A 11 36.47 25.15 -0.84
C GLN A 11 35.77 25.28 0.52
N LEU A 12 36.50 25.16 1.63
CA LEU A 12 35.95 25.37 2.97
C LEU A 12 35.46 26.81 3.15
N ASP A 13 36.23 27.81 2.71
CA ASP A 13 35.83 29.22 2.75
C ASP A 13 34.58 29.50 1.90
N ALA A 14 34.47 28.85 0.73
CA ALA A 14 33.27 28.96 -0.10
C ALA A 14 32.03 28.33 0.57
N LEU A 15 32.21 27.26 1.35
CA LEU A 15 31.13 26.57 2.05
C LEU A 15 30.71 27.29 3.34
N THR A 16 31.65 27.88 4.08
CA THR A 16 31.33 28.65 5.30
C THR A 16 30.60 29.95 5.00
N GLY A 17 30.78 30.52 3.80
CA GLY A 17 30.05 31.68 3.32
C GLY A 17 28.72 31.36 2.59
N ALA A 18 28.43 30.08 2.33
CA ALA A 18 27.20 29.66 1.64
C ALA A 18 26.00 29.57 2.60
N ASP A 19 24.78 29.61 2.04
CA ASP A 19 23.59 29.28 2.81
C ASP A 19 23.72 27.84 3.33
N SER A 20 23.54 27.68 4.65
CA SER A 20 23.52 26.40 5.36
C SER A 20 22.70 25.31 4.65
N ALA A 21 21.60 25.69 3.99
CA ALA A 21 20.75 24.76 3.24
C ALA A 21 21.42 24.18 1.98
N THR A 22 22.44 24.85 1.45
CA THR A 22 23.12 24.51 0.18
C THR A 22 24.51 23.88 0.37
N VAL A 23 25.09 24.01 1.58
CA VAL A 23 26.43 23.50 1.92
C VAL A 23 26.59 22.02 1.55
N PHE A 24 25.61 21.19 1.90
CA PHE A 24 25.66 19.75 1.58
C PHE A 24 25.55 19.48 0.08
N ALA A 25 24.71 20.21 -0.65
CA ALA A 25 24.60 20.10 -2.11
C ALA A 25 25.95 20.42 -2.78
N GLU A 26 26.63 21.48 -2.33
CA GLU A 26 27.91 21.91 -2.88
C GLU A 26 29.07 20.97 -2.53
N LEU A 27 29.06 20.39 -1.32
CA LEU A 27 29.97 19.31 -0.94
C LEU A 27 29.80 18.08 -1.85
N ILE A 28 28.56 17.63 -2.04
CA ILE A 28 28.23 16.50 -2.91
C ILE A 28 28.63 16.83 -4.36
N ARG A 29 28.31 18.03 -4.87
CA ARG A 29 28.70 18.50 -6.20
C ARG A 29 30.19 18.39 -6.42
N THR A 30 30.97 18.92 -5.48
CA THR A 30 32.42 19.01 -5.63
C THR A 30 33.06 17.63 -5.50
N GLY A 31 32.62 16.81 -4.55
CA GLY A 31 33.07 15.42 -4.40
C GLY A 31 32.75 14.59 -5.65
N LEU A 32 31.52 14.66 -6.15
CA LEU A 32 31.13 13.98 -7.39
C LEU A 32 31.96 14.46 -8.58
N GLN A 33 32.17 15.78 -8.73
CA GLN A 33 32.99 16.33 -9.81
C GLN A 33 34.43 15.82 -9.76
N ALA A 34 35.04 15.77 -8.57
CA ALA A 34 36.39 15.26 -8.40
C ALA A 34 36.50 13.78 -8.78
N LEU A 35 35.55 12.94 -8.34
CA LEU A 35 35.51 11.53 -8.67
C LEU A 35 35.28 11.29 -10.18
N ILE A 36 34.41 12.06 -10.81
CA ILE A 36 34.17 12.02 -12.26
C ILE A 36 35.46 12.34 -13.04
N GLU A 37 36.20 13.36 -12.60
CA GLU A 37 37.45 13.77 -13.25
C GLU A 37 38.59 12.77 -13.01
N ALA A 38 38.63 12.13 -11.84
CA ALA A 38 39.55 11.04 -11.52
C ALA A 38 39.29 9.80 -12.40
N GLU A 39 38.04 9.34 -12.49
CA GLU A 39 37.65 8.21 -13.35
C GLU A 39 37.95 8.50 -14.84
N ALA A 40 37.72 9.73 -15.29
CA ALA A 40 38.08 10.14 -16.64
C ALA A 40 39.60 10.09 -16.87
N THR A 41 40.39 10.54 -15.91
CA THR A 41 41.87 10.54 -15.96
C THR A 41 42.42 9.12 -16.04
N ASP A 42 41.92 8.23 -15.19
CA ASP A 42 42.26 6.80 -15.18
C ASP A 42 41.97 6.16 -16.54
N LYS A 43 40.75 6.36 -17.07
CA LYS A 43 40.36 5.84 -18.39
C LYS A 43 41.19 6.41 -19.56
N LEU A 44 41.67 7.64 -19.43
CA LEU A 44 42.49 8.32 -20.45
C LEU A 44 43.97 7.91 -20.38
N GLY A 45 44.42 7.39 -19.23
CA GLY A 45 45.83 7.18 -18.91
C GLY A 45 46.63 8.47 -18.79
N ALA A 46 45.97 9.63 -18.63
CA ALA A 46 46.60 10.94 -18.62
C ALA A 46 45.74 12.01 -17.93
N GLY A 47 46.36 12.79 -17.07
CA GLY A 47 45.79 13.97 -16.43
C GLY A 47 45.50 15.12 -17.41
N ARG A 48 44.84 16.15 -16.89
CA ARG A 48 44.50 17.35 -17.67
C ARG A 48 45.77 18.10 -18.06
N TYR A 49 45.94 18.36 -19.35
CA TYR A 49 47.13 19.00 -19.96
C TYR A 49 48.46 18.25 -19.76
N GLU A 50 48.43 17.06 -19.17
CA GLU A 50 49.63 16.25 -19.00
C GLU A 50 50.19 15.83 -20.37
N ARG A 51 51.51 15.84 -20.52
CA ARG A 51 52.18 15.31 -21.71
C ARG A 51 52.64 13.89 -21.39
N THR A 52 51.96 12.90 -21.94
CA THR A 52 52.36 11.49 -21.79
C THR A 52 52.18 10.74 -23.10
N ALA A 53 53.05 9.76 -23.33
CA ALA A 53 53.00 8.89 -24.51
C ALA A 53 51.93 7.79 -24.39
N THR A 54 51.47 7.49 -23.18
CA THR A 54 50.50 6.42 -22.87
C THR A 54 49.03 6.86 -23.00
N ARG A 55 48.76 8.10 -23.44
CA ARG A 55 47.40 8.64 -23.55
C ARG A 55 46.60 7.92 -24.64
N ILE A 56 45.39 7.50 -24.30
CA ILE A 56 44.51 6.75 -25.22
C ILE A 56 43.67 7.69 -26.11
N THR A 57 43.16 8.80 -25.57
CA THR A 57 42.38 9.79 -26.34
C THR A 57 42.47 11.18 -25.69
N HIS A 58 41.79 12.18 -26.25
CA HIS A 58 41.77 13.55 -25.75
C HIS A 58 40.39 13.95 -25.25
N ARG A 59 40.36 14.83 -24.24
CA ARG A 59 39.13 15.48 -23.78
C ARG A 59 38.66 16.52 -24.80
N ASN A 60 37.35 16.69 -24.94
CA ASN A 60 36.71 17.62 -25.87
C ASN A 60 35.61 18.43 -25.17
N GLY A 61 35.98 19.10 -24.08
CA GLY A 61 35.06 19.83 -23.21
C GLY A 61 34.17 18.91 -22.36
N HIS A 62 33.03 19.45 -21.93
CA HIS A 62 32.12 18.80 -20.99
C HIS A 62 30.67 18.85 -21.47
N ARG A 63 29.84 17.97 -20.92
CA ARG A 63 28.37 18.10 -20.92
C ARG A 63 27.90 18.29 -19.48
N THR A 64 26.96 19.19 -19.26
CA THR A 64 26.31 19.36 -17.96
C THR A 64 25.27 18.27 -17.75
N LYS A 65 25.11 17.87 -16.49
CA LYS A 65 24.03 17.00 -16.04
C LYS A 65 23.62 17.43 -14.64
N THR A 66 22.34 17.74 -14.47
CA THR A 66 21.72 17.94 -13.16
C THR A 66 21.33 16.59 -12.58
N VAL A 67 21.69 16.37 -11.31
CA VAL A 67 21.33 15.21 -10.51
C VAL A 67 20.56 15.70 -9.29
N ALA A 68 19.29 15.30 -9.17
CA ALA A 68 18.48 15.56 -8.01
C ALA A 68 18.86 14.61 -6.89
N THR A 69 19.26 15.15 -5.74
CA THR A 69 19.69 14.40 -4.55
C THR A 69 18.79 14.72 -3.36
N THR A 70 18.98 14.01 -2.24
CA THR A 70 18.28 14.33 -0.97
C THR A 70 18.72 15.66 -0.36
N SER A 71 19.80 16.26 -0.88
CA SER A 71 20.32 17.56 -0.46
C SER A 71 20.07 18.65 -1.51
N GLY A 72 19.24 18.38 -2.51
CA GLY A 72 18.89 19.32 -3.58
C GLY A 72 19.51 18.97 -4.94
N ASP A 73 19.35 19.90 -5.88
CA ASP A 73 19.86 19.76 -7.24
C ASP A 73 21.36 20.03 -7.32
N VAL A 74 22.08 19.08 -7.92
CA VAL A 74 23.53 19.14 -8.09
C VAL A 74 23.88 19.10 -9.57
N GLU A 75 24.53 20.16 -10.07
CA GLU A 75 25.04 20.19 -11.45
C GLU A 75 26.47 19.65 -11.54
N VAL A 76 26.66 18.57 -12.28
CA VAL A 76 27.98 17.99 -12.57
C VAL A 76 28.34 18.15 -14.05
N LYS A 77 29.63 18.33 -14.31
CA LYS A 77 30.20 18.45 -15.65
C LYS A 77 30.89 17.14 -16.01
N ILE A 78 30.30 16.41 -16.95
CA ILE A 78 30.84 15.13 -17.41
C ILE A 78 31.77 15.36 -18.62
N PRO A 79 33.04 14.96 -18.56
CA PRO A 79 33.97 15.07 -19.68
C PRO A 79 33.46 14.37 -20.96
N LYS A 80 33.69 15.02 -22.10
CA LYS A 80 33.52 14.43 -23.43
C LYS A 80 34.89 13.98 -23.94
N LEU A 81 34.93 12.86 -24.65
CA LEU A 81 36.14 12.35 -25.29
C LEU A 81 36.07 12.64 -26.80
N ARG A 82 37.22 12.86 -27.45
CA ARG A 82 37.32 13.03 -28.92
C ARG A 82 37.01 11.74 -29.66
N SER A 83 37.45 10.61 -29.11
CA SER A 83 37.11 9.27 -29.60
C SER A 83 36.57 8.40 -28.47
N GLY A 84 35.60 7.54 -28.79
CA GLY A 84 34.92 6.68 -27.81
C GLY A 84 33.87 7.40 -26.95
N SER A 85 33.39 6.71 -25.91
CA SER A 85 32.39 7.27 -24.98
C SER A 85 32.84 7.17 -23.53
N PHE A 86 32.53 8.21 -22.75
CA PHE A 86 32.73 8.24 -21.31
C PHE A 86 31.43 8.60 -20.61
N PHE A 87 31.07 7.78 -19.62
CA PHE A 87 30.00 8.05 -18.70
C PHE A 87 30.45 7.57 -17.31
N PRO A 88 30.39 8.41 -16.27
CA PRO A 88 30.87 8.06 -14.94
C PRO A 88 30.12 6.86 -14.37
N SER A 89 30.85 5.98 -13.70
CA SER A 89 30.34 4.78 -13.05
C SER A 89 29.34 5.08 -11.93
N LEU A 90 29.54 6.18 -11.19
CA LEU A 90 28.69 6.61 -10.07
C LEU A 90 27.34 7.18 -10.50
N LEU A 91 27.15 7.46 -11.80
CA LEU A 91 25.91 8.01 -12.31
C LEU A 91 25.21 6.99 -13.20
N GLU A 92 23.88 7.06 -13.26
CA GLU A 92 23.11 6.27 -14.22
C GLU A 92 22.81 7.07 -15.50
N ARG A 93 22.86 6.40 -16.65
CA ARG A 93 22.47 7.01 -17.92
C ARG A 93 20.98 7.34 -17.90
N ARG A 94 20.60 8.54 -18.35
CA ARG A 94 19.21 9.04 -18.48
C ARG A 94 18.42 9.21 -17.17
N ARG A 95 18.84 8.62 -16.04
CA ARG A 95 18.27 8.90 -14.72
C ARG A 95 18.79 10.24 -14.18
N ARG A 96 17.87 11.11 -13.74
CA ARG A 96 18.18 12.41 -13.13
C ARG A 96 18.13 12.38 -11.60
N ILE A 97 17.44 11.41 -11.02
CA ILE A 97 17.25 11.27 -9.58
C ILE A 97 18.28 10.28 -9.01
N ASP A 98 18.92 10.64 -7.90
CA ASP A 98 19.79 9.72 -7.16
C ASP A 98 19.02 8.56 -6.52
N LYS A 99 19.70 7.44 -6.25
CA LYS A 99 19.09 6.25 -5.64
C LYS A 99 18.50 6.50 -4.26
N ALA A 100 19.10 7.38 -3.44
CA ALA A 100 18.56 7.72 -2.13
C ALA A 100 17.23 8.47 -2.27
N LEU A 101 17.17 9.49 -3.13
CA LEU A 101 15.94 10.23 -3.39
C LEU A 101 14.88 9.33 -4.04
N TYR A 102 15.28 8.39 -4.89
CA TYR A 102 14.38 7.38 -5.46
C TYR A 102 13.71 6.52 -4.38
N ALA A 103 14.46 6.07 -3.36
CA ALA A 103 13.92 5.32 -2.23
C ALA A 103 12.95 6.17 -1.38
N VAL A 104 13.27 7.44 -1.13
CA VAL A 104 12.37 8.37 -0.42
C VAL A 104 11.05 8.55 -1.17
N VAL A 105 11.09 8.68 -2.50
CA VAL A 105 9.89 8.79 -3.33
C VAL A 105 9.05 7.51 -3.26
N MET A 106 9.68 6.34 -3.29
CA MET A 106 8.98 5.05 -3.12
C MET A 106 8.31 4.96 -1.74
N GLU A 107 9.03 5.31 -0.69
CA GLU A 107 8.54 5.27 0.69
C GLU A 107 7.35 6.21 0.87
N ALA A 108 7.46 7.46 0.40
CA ALA A 108 6.36 8.42 0.44
C ALA A 108 5.11 7.89 -0.28
N TYR A 109 5.30 7.25 -1.43
CA TYR A 109 4.20 6.66 -2.20
C TYR A 109 3.50 5.51 -1.45
N VAL A 110 4.28 4.58 -0.87
CA VAL A 110 3.80 3.50 0.01
C VAL A 110 3.06 4.08 1.21
N HIS A 111 3.57 5.18 1.76
CA HIS A 111 2.94 5.84 2.89
C HIS A 111 1.58 6.50 2.58
N GLY A 112 1.19 6.59 1.30
CA GLY A 112 -0.09 7.17 0.88
C GLY A 112 0.03 8.63 0.43
N VAL A 113 1.24 9.19 0.34
CA VAL A 113 1.47 10.53 -0.21
C VAL A 113 1.05 10.52 -1.68
N SER A 114 0.24 11.50 -2.07
CA SER A 114 -0.24 11.61 -3.45
C SER A 114 0.93 11.91 -4.40
N THR A 115 0.86 11.47 -5.66
CA THR A 115 1.93 11.76 -6.63
C THR A 115 2.18 13.25 -6.86
N ARG A 116 1.23 14.11 -6.49
CA ARG A 116 1.39 15.58 -6.53
C ARG A 116 2.07 16.08 -5.26
N SER A 117 1.66 15.59 -4.10
CA SER A 117 2.27 15.94 -2.81
C SER A 117 3.71 15.42 -2.65
N VAL A 118 4.10 14.41 -3.44
CA VAL A 118 5.50 14.00 -3.55
C VAL A 118 6.37 15.10 -4.18
N ASP A 119 5.82 15.91 -5.08
CA ASP A 119 6.54 17.06 -5.65
C ASP A 119 6.87 18.09 -4.59
N ASP A 120 5.89 18.41 -3.73
CA ASP A 120 6.09 19.32 -2.59
C ASP A 120 7.17 18.79 -1.63
N LEU A 121 7.19 17.47 -1.36
CA LEU A 121 8.22 16.82 -0.56
C LEU A 121 9.62 16.95 -1.19
N VAL A 122 9.71 16.72 -2.49
CA VAL A 122 10.98 16.82 -3.23
C VAL A 122 11.47 18.27 -3.29
N GLY A 123 10.57 19.24 -3.46
CA GLY A 123 10.87 20.67 -3.36
C GLY A 123 11.39 21.06 -1.96
N ALA A 124 10.80 20.52 -0.90
CA ALA A 124 11.25 20.75 0.47
C ALA A 124 12.67 20.19 0.76
N LEU A 125 13.13 19.20 -0.01
CA LEU A 125 14.50 18.68 0.02
C LEU A 125 15.49 19.53 -0.80
N GLY A 126 15.06 20.68 -1.34
CA GLY A 126 15.90 21.60 -2.12
C GLY A 126 16.04 21.24 -3.60
N VAL A 127 15.22 20.31 -4.11
CA VAL A 127 15.22 19.92 -5.52
C VAL A 127 14.29 20.87 -6.28
N GLY A 128 14.84 21.99 -6.75
CA GLY A 128 14.08 23.02 -7.47
C GLY A 128 13.61 22.58 -8.87
N SER A 129 14.22 21.55 -9.44
CA SER A 129 13.77 20.93 -10.69
C SER A 129 12.46 20.15 -10.55
N GLY A 130 12.04 19.87 -9.31
CA GLY A 130 10.81 19.15 -8.99
C GLY A 130 10.80 17.70 -9.49
N ILE A 131 9.68 17.03 -9.27
CA ILE A 131 9.41 15.70 -9.80
C ILE A 131 8.00 15.62 -10.38
N SER A 132 7.92 15.28 -11.67
CA SER A 132 6.62 15.15 -12.32
C SER A 132 5.84 13.94 -11.78
N LYS A 133 4.51 14.04 -11.76
CA LYS A 133 3.61 12.90 -11.46
C LYS A 133 3.97 11.64 -12.28
N SER A 134 4.29 11.82 -13.56
CA SER A 134 4.64 10.72 -14.46
C SER A 134 5.97 10.07 -14.08
N GLU A 135 6.91 10.85 -13.55
CA GLU A 135 8.16 10.33 -13.02
C GLU A 135 7.96 9.56 -11.71
N VAL A 136 7.20 10.09 -10.75
CA VAL A 136 6.79 9.36 -9.54
C VAL A 136 6.14 8.02 -9.91
N SER A 137 5.24 8.02 -10.89
CA SER A 137 4.58 6.79 -11.36
C SER A 137 5.56 5.78 -11.96
N ARG A 138 6.57 6.23 -12.73
CA ARG A 138 7.60 5.34 -13.30
C ARG A 138 8.52 4.77 -12.23
N ILE A 139 8.87 5.57 -11.23
CA ILE A 139 9.66 5.13 -10.07
C ILE A 139 8.91 4.00 -9.36
N CYS A 140 7.64 4.23 -9.03
CA CYS A 140 6.82 3.29 -8.27
C CYS A 140 6.45 2.03 -9.07
N ALA A 141 6.44 2.08 -10.41
CA ALA A 141 6.25 0.87 -11.23
C ALA A 141 7.38 -0.16 -11.03
N GLY A 142 8.55 0.25 -10.55
CA GLY A 142 9.61 -0.70 -10.15
C GLY A 142 9.19 -1.64 -9.01
N LEU A 143 8.21 -1.23 -8.19
CA LEU A 143 7.69 -2.04 -7.10
C LEU A 143 6.75 -3.16 -7.60
N ASP A 144 6.30 -3.13 -8.86
CA ASP A 144 5.39 -4.14 -9.41
C ASP A 144 6.06 -5.52 -9.46
N ALA A 145 7.38 -5.55 -9.69
CA ALA A 145 8.17 -6.77 -9.62
C ALA A 145 8.21 -7.37 -8.20
N GLU A 146 8.28 -6.53 -7.17
CA GLU A 146 8.23 -6.99 -5.77
C GLU A 146 6.87 -7.57 -5.43
N ILE A 147 5.79 -6.92 -5.87
CA ILE A 147 4.42 -7.44 -5.70
C ILE A 147 4.29 -8.79 -6.39
N ALA A 148 4.74 -8.91 -7.64
CA ALA A 148 4.65 -10.16 -8.38
C ALA A 148 5.39 -11.28 -7.64
N ARG A 149 6.63 -11.03 -7.19
CA ARG A 149 7.39 -11.97 -6.36
C ARG A 149 6.64 -12.35 -5.09
N PHE A 150 6.02 -11.38 -4.42
CA PHE A 150 5.24 -11.64 -3.22
C PHE A 150 4.01 -12.51 -3.50
N ARG A 151 3.29 -12.26 -4.60
CA ARG A 151 2.10 -13.02 -5.00
C ARG A 151 2.40 -14.45 -5.45
N GLU A 152 3.61 -14.69 -5.94
CA GLU A 152 4.05 -15.99 -6.46
C GLU A 152 4.87 -16.81 -5.45
N ARG A 153 5.29 -16.21 -4.32
CA ARG A 153 6.15 -16.88 -3.33
C ARG A 153 5.55 -18.17 -2.77
N THR A 154 6.40 -19.14 -2.47
CA THR A 154 6.00 -20.39 -1.82
C THR A 154 5.50 -20.14 -0.39
N LEU A 155 4.55 -20.95 0.05
CA LEU A 155 3.97 -20.94 1.40
C LEU A 155 4.33 -22.19 2.20
N THR A 156 5.30 -22.98 1.72
CA THR A 156 5.71 -24.27 2.30
C THR A 156 6.61 -24.14 3.54
N HIS A 157 6.96 -22.93 3.96
CA HIS A 157 7.87 -22.70 5.10
C HIS A 157 7.22 -23.00 6.45
N THR A 158 5.90 -23.00 6.53
CA THR A 158 5.12 -23.34 7.74
C THR A 158 3.71 -23.78 7.36
N SER A 159 2.96 -24.32 8.32
CA SER A 159 1.54 -24.60 8.18
C SER A 159 0.70 -23.47 8.77
N PHE A 160 -0.49 -23.23 8.20
CA PHE A 160 -1.38 -22.15 8.62
C PHE A 160 -2.74 -22.70 9.08
N PRO A 161 -2.88 -23.06 10.38
CA PRO A 161 -4.15 -23.53 10.96
C PRO A 161 -5.33 -22.58 10.75
N TYR A 162 -5.09 -21.27 10.81
CA TYR A 162 -6.13 -20.26 10.70
C TYR A 162 -5.90 -19.36 9.50
N VAL A 163 -6.92 -19.18 8.66
CA VAL A 163 -6.86 -18.30 7.49
C VAL A 163 -8.01 -17.31 7.51
N PHE A 164 -7.67 -16.02 7.49
CA PHE A 164 -8.62 -14.92 7.40
C PHE A 164 -8.72 -14.46 5.94
N LEU A 165 -9.95 -14.31 5.45
CA LEU A 165 -10.24 -13.77 4.13
C LEU A 165 -11.05 -12.49 4.30
N ASP A 166 -10.47 -11.38 3.85
CA ASP A 166 -11.11 -10.06 3.89
C ASP A 166 -11.12 -9.43 2.49
N ALA A 167 -12.06 -8.52 2.27
CA ALA A 167 -12.21 -7.80 1.02
C ALA A 167 -12.47 -6.32 1.29
N THR A 168 -11.68 -5.45 0.68
CA THR A 168 -11.93 -4.00 0.70
C THR A 168 -12.25 -3.51 -0.70
N PHE A 169 -13.35 -2.78 -0.86
CA PHE A 169 -13.70 -2.20 -2.14
C PHE A 169 -12.81 -1.01 -2.48
N CYS A 170 -12.45 -0.91 -3.75
CA CYS A 170 -11.69 0.17 -4.32
C CYS A 170 -12.40 0.67 -5.58
N LYS A 171 -12.54 2.00 -5.73
CA LYS A 171 -12.97 2.57 -7.01
C LYS A 171 -11.79 2.55 -7.98
N VAL A 172 -11.89 1.70 -8.99
CA VAL A 172 -10.87 1.54 -10.03
C VAL A 172 -11.44 1.89 -11.40
N ARG A 173 -10.58 2.36 -12.29
CA ARG A 173 -10.97 2.68 -13.66
C ARG A 173 -10.69 1.50 -14.58
N VAL A 174 -11.74 0.86 -15.10
CA VAL A 174 -11.66 -0.21 -16.10
C VAL A 174 -12.18 0.33 -17.42
N GLY A 175 -11.28 0.48 -18.40
CA GLY A 175 -11.59 1.17 -19.66
C GLY A 175 -12.05 2.60 -19.41
N ALA A 176 -13.25 2.94 -19.88
CA ALA A 176 -13.86 4.26 -19.71
C ALA A 176 -14.69 4.40 -18.41
N HIS A 177 -14.90 3.32 -17.64
CA HIS A 177 -15.79 3.29 -16.49
C HIS A 177 -15.03 3.25 -15.17
N VAL A 178 -15.57 3.92 -14.15
CA VAL A 178 -15.11 3.75 -12.76
C VAL A 178 -16.04 2.74 -12.10
N VAL A 179 -15.48 1.61 -11.69
CA VAL A 179 -16.21 0.49 -11.08
C VAL A 179 -15.68 0.24 -9.67
N SER A 180 -16.54 -0.27 -8.79
CA SER A 180 -16.08 -0.88 -7.53
C SER A 180 -15.48 -2.24 -7.86
N GLN A 181 -14.24 -2.48 -7.46
CA GLN A 181 -13.65 -3.81 -7.44
C GLN A 181 -13.20 -4.14 -6.04
N ALA A 182 -13.31 -5.40 -5.66
CA ALA A 182 -12.85 -5.87 -4.37
C ALA A 182 -11.37 -6.22 -4.46
N LEU A 183 -10.62 -5.72 -3.50
CA LEU A 183 -9.26 -6.16 -3.24
C LEU A 183 -9.30 -7.11 -2.06
N VAL A 184 -9.05 -8.37 -2.34
CA VAL A 184 -9.10 -9.43 -1.35
C VAL A 184 -7.72 -9.72 -0.79
N VAL A 185 -7.69 -10.05 0.48
CA VAL A 185 -6.48 -10.36 1.24
C VAL A 185 -6.70 -11.65 2.01
N ALA A 186 -5.78 -12.60 1.84
CA ALA A 186 -5.67 -13.76 2.70
C ALA A 186 -4.58 -13.51 3.74
N THR A 187 -4.92 -13.65 5.02
CA THR A 187 -3.96 -13.56 6.14
C THR A 187 -3.98 -14.87 6.90
N GLY A 188 -2.83 -15.52 7.01
CA GLY A 188 -2.66 -16.77 7.75
C GLY A 188 -2.09 -16.51 9.14
N VAL A 189 -2.51 -17.33 10.10
CA VAL A 189 -1.81 -17.50 11.37
C VAL A 189 -1.07 -18.83 11.27
N SER A 190 0.25 -18.78 11.34
CA SER A 190 1.11 -19.97 11.36
C SER A 190 0.90 -20.78 12.64
N ILE A 191 1.37 -22.03 12.63
CA ILE A 191 1.39 -22.88 13.83
C ILE A 191 2.17 -22.25 14.99
N ASP A 192 3.14 -21.39 14.69
CA ASP A 192 3.94 -20.65 15.67
C ASP A 192 3.24 -19.38 16.20
N GLY A 193 1.97 -19.15 15.82
CA GLY A 193 1.19 -17.97 16.19
C GLY A 193 1.58 -16.69 15.44
N THR A 194 2.52 -16.75 14.50
CA THR A 194 2.90 -15.59 13.68
C THR A 194 1.87 -15.33 12.58
N ARG A 195 1.54 -14.05 12.37
CA ARG A 195 0.59 -13.60 11.34
C ARG A 195 1.31 -13.16 10.08
N GLU A 196 0.78 -13.58 8.94
CA GLU A 196 1.38 -13.34 7.65
C GLU A 196 0.33 -13.15 6.55
N VAL A 197 0.53 -12.19 5.66
CA VAL A 197 -0.31 -12.05 4.45
C VAL A 197 0.09 -13.13 3.45
N LEU A 198 -0.83 -14.05 3.15
CA LEU A 198 -0.57 -15.19 2.26
C LEU A 198 -0.69 -14.81 0.80
N GLY A 199 -1.60 -13.88 0.48
CA GLY A 199 -1.80 -13.42 -0.89
C GLY A 199 -2.87 -12.35 -1.00
N THR A 200 -2.89 -11.72 -2.17
CA THR A 200 -3.86 -10.69 -2.54
C THR A 200 -4.32 -10.90 -3.97
N ALA A 201 -5.54 -10.47 -4.27
CA ALA A 201 -6.06 -10.43 -5.63
C ALA A 201 -7.09 -9.31 -5.77
N VAL A 202 -7.31 -8.86 -7.01
CA VAL A 202 -8.38 -7.90 -7.34
C VAL A 202 -9.38 -8.56 -8.26
N GLY A 203 -10.64 -8.46 -7.89
CA GLY A 203 -11.72 -9.03 -8.67
C GLY A 203 -13.09 -8.78 -8.05
N ASP A 204 -14.00 -9.67 -8.41
CA ASP A 204 -15.36 -9.66 -7.89
C ASP A 204 -15.45 -10.54 -6.64
N SER A 205 -15.55 -9.93 -5.46
CA SER A 205 -15.67 -10.64 -4.19
C SER A 205 -16.99 -11.37 -4.02
N GLU A 206 -17.99 -11.11 -4.86
CA GLU A 206 -19.25 -11.85 -4.81
C GLU A 206 -19.20 -13.13 -5.68
N SER A 207 -18.16 -13.30 -6.48
CA SER A 207 -18.04 -14.44 -7.39
C SER A 207 -17.40 -15.66 -6.73
N PHE A 208 -18.11 -16.79 -6.75
CA PHE A 208 -17.57 -18.10 -6.36
C PHE A 208 -16.31 -18.46 -7.16
N GLU A 209 -16.34 -18.23 -8.48
CA GLU A 209 -15.24 -18.58 -9.39
C GLU A 209 -13.96 -17.82 -9.04
N PHE A 210 -14.09 -16.54 -8.70
CA PHE A 210 -12.97 -15.71 -8.26
C PHE A 210 -12.34 -16.24 -6.96
N TRP A 211 -13.15 -16.54 -5.95
CA TRP A 211 -12.64 -17.11 -4.70
C TRP A 211 -12.04 -18.49 -4.90
N ARG A 212 -12.65 -19.33 -5.74
CA ARG A 212 -12.13 -20.66 -6.07
C ARG A 212 -10.74 -20.54 -6.68
N GLU A 213 -10.54 -19.66 -7.66
CA GLU A 213 -9.26 -19.42 -8.31
C GLU A 213 -8.22 -18.89 -7.30
N PHE A 214 -8.59 -17.89 -6.50
CA PHE A 214 -7.71 -17.31 -5.49
C PHE A 214 -7.24 -18.35 -4.45
N LEU A 215 -8.16 -19.13 -3.90
CA LEU A 215 -7.83 -20.17 -2.92
C LEU A 215 -7.04 -21.33 -3.55
N THR A 216 -7.35 -21.70 -4.80
CA THR A 216 -6.57 -22.69 -5.56
C THR A 216 -5.13 -22.23 -5.76
N ASN A 217 -4.91 -20.94 -6.07
CA ASN A 217 -3.58 -20.38 -6.19
C ASN A 217 -2.78 -20.47 -4.88
N LEU A 218 -3.40 -20.16 -3.74
CA LEU A 218 -2.75 -20.30 -2.42
C LEU A 218 -2.33 -21.75 -2.15
N LYS A 219 -3.21 -22.72 -2.45
CA LYS A 219 -2.89 -24.14 -2.31
C LYS A 219 -1.77 -24.58 -3.23
N ALA A 220 -1.78 -24.15 -4.50
CA ALA A 220 -0.72 -24.45 -5.46
C ALA A 220 0.65 -23.92 -5.02
N ARG A 221 0.68 -22.82 -4.25
CA ARG A 221 1.89 -22.25 -3.64
C ARG A 221 2.34 -22.99 -2.38
N GLY A 222 1.58 -23.98 -1.90
CA GLY A 222 1.93 -24.82 -0.76
C GLY A 222 1.18 -24.50 0.54
N LEU A 223 0.07 -23.74 0.50
CA LEU A 223 -0.77 -23.53 1.70
C LEU A 223 -1.32 -24.88 2.19
N SER A 224 -0.94 -25.25 3.42
CA SER A 224 -1.34 -26.52 4.05
C SER A 224 -1.67 -26.37 5.54
N GLY A 225 -2.40 -27.34 6.08
CA GLY A 225 -2.74 -27.41 7.51
C GLY A 225 -3.89 -26.49 7.93
N VAL A 226 -4.74 -26.06 6.99
CA VAL A 226 -5.87 -25.17 7.29
C VAL A 226 -6.94 -25.93 8.08
N HIS A 227 -7.27 -25.45 9.28
CA HIS A 227 -8.28 -26.01 10.16
C HIS A 227 -9.53 -25.12 10.24
N LEU A 228 -9.34 -23.81 10.24
CA LEU A 228 -10.43 -22.84 10.34
C LEU A 228 -10.23 -21.67 9.37
N VAL A 229 -11.23 -21.43 8.52
CA VAL A 229 -11.26 -20.26 7.63
C VAL A 229 -12.27 -19.26 8.14
N ILE A 230 -11.84 -18.01 8.34
CA ILE A 230 -12.63 -16.93 8.92
C ILE A 230 -12.85 -15.85 7.87
N SER A 231 -14.11 -15.56 7.55
CA SER A 231 -14.43 -14.57 6.52
C SER A 231 -15.79 -13.91 6.73
N ASP A 232 -16.13 -12.93 5.89
CA ASP A 232 -17.53 -12.49 5.79
C ASP A 232 -18.41 -13.62 5.22
N ALA A 233 -19.72 -13.54 5.48
CA ALA A 233 -20.73 -14.54 5.13
C ALA A 233 -21.24 -14.39 3.69
N HIS A 234 -20.34 -14.14 2.74
CA HIS A 234 -20.70 -14.12 1.32
C HIS A 234 -20.89 -15.55 0.79
N SER A 235 -22.00 -15.83 0.09
CA SER A 235 -22.38 -17.17 -0.35
C SER A 235 -21.34 -17.82 -1.27
N GLY A 236 -20.85 -17.08 -2.27
CA GLY A 236 -19.80 -17.53 -3.19
C GLY A 236 -18.47 -17.82 -2.48
N LEU A 237 -18.15 -17.08 -1.42
CA LEU A 237 -16.94 -17.28 -0.63
C LEU A 237 -17.06 -18.54 0.23
N LYS A 238 -18.17 -18.68 0.97
CA LYS A 238 -18.46 -19.86 1.80
C LYS A 238 -18.40 -21.14 0.94
N ALA A 239 -19.04 -21.13 -0.22
CA ALA A 239 -19.01 -22.26 -1.15
C ALA A 239 -17.58 -22.59 -1.64
N ALA A 240 -16.77 -21.57 -1.99
CA ALA A 240 -15.40 -21.77 -2.45
C ALA A 240 -14.50 -22.34 -1.34
N VAL A 241 -14.65 -21.85 -0.10
CA VAL A 241 -13.94 -22.36 1.07
C VAL A 241 -14.25 -23.84 1.31
N MET A 242 -15.55 -24.20 1.33
CA MET A 242 -15.97 -25.58 1.55
C MET A 242 -15.45 -26.53 0.46
N GLN A 243 -15.32 -26.06 -0.79
CA GLN A 243 -14.77 -26.86 -1.89
C GLN A 243 -13.24 -27.00 -1.78
N GLN A 244 -12.53 -25.90 -1.50
CA GLN A 244 -11.07 -25.88 -1.58
C GLN A 244 -10.40 -26.44 -0.33
N PHE A 245 -11.02 -26.32 0.84
CA PHE A 245 -10.48 -26.78 2.11
C PHE A 245 -11.38 -27.85 2.73
N ALA A 246 -11.46 -29.00 2.05
CA ALA A 246 -12.17 -30.16 2.57
C ALA A 246 -11.57 -30.59 3.91
N GLY A 247 -12.41 -30.65 4.95
CA GLY A 247 -12.00 -30.96 6.33
C GLY A 247 -11.70 -29.74 7.21
N SER A 248 -11.71 -28.52 6.66
CA SER A 248 -11.66 -27.31 7.47
C SER A 248 -13.06 -26.84 7.84
N SER A 249 -13.17 -26.23 9.03
CA SER A 249 -14.37 -25.50 9.44
C SER A 249 -14.36 -24.09 8.87
N TRP A 250 -15.55 -23.53 8.70
CA TRP A 250 -15.73 -22.12 8.34
C TRP A 250 -16.37 -21.35 9.48
N GLN A 251 -15.85 -20.16 9.75
CA GLN A 251 -16.39 -19.23 10.73
C GLN A 251 -16.75 -17.89 10.07
N ARG A 252 -17.91 -17.37 10.46
CA ARG A 252 -18.27 -15.98 10.18
C ARG A 252 -17.44 -15.04 11.04
N CYS A 253 -16.74 -14.11 10.39
CA CYS A 253 -15.92 -13.10 11.06
C CYS A 253 -16.75 -12.24 12.01
N ARG A 254 -16.30 -12.14 13.28
CA ARG A 254 -17.01 -11.40 14.33
C ARG A 254 -17.06 -9.91 14.02
N VAL A 255 -16.01 -9.33 13.44
CA VAL A 255 -15.97 -7.91 13.01
C VAL A 255 -17.07 -7.61 12.00
N HIS A 256 -17.18 -8.42 10.94
CA HIS A 256 -18.21 -8.24 9.92
C HIS A 256 -19.61 -8.46 10.50
N PHE A 257 -19.77 -9.46 11.36
CA PHE A 257 -21.02 -9.70 12.07
C PHE A 257 -21.43 -8.50 12.96
N MET A 258 -20.51 -7.95 13.73
CA MET A 258 -20.71 -6.75 14.54
C MET A 258 -21.08 -5.53 13.70
N ARG A 259 -20.48 -5.37 12.51
CA ARG A 259 -20.88 -4.32 11.55
C ARG A 259 -22.31 -4.52 11.05
N ASN A 260 -22.71 -5.76 10.76
CA ASN A 260 -24.08 -6.09 10.32
C ASN A 260 -25.12 -5.81 11.41
N ILE A 261 -24.78 -6.10 12.68
CA ILE A 261 -25.61 -5.72 13.84
C ILE A 261 -25.72 -4.19 13.90
N ARG A 262 -24.60 -3.46 13.86
CA ARG A 262 -24.58 -1.99 13.91
C ARG A 262 -25.43 -1.36 12.80
N ALA A 263 -25.38 -1.91 11.58
CA ALA A 263 -26.17 -1.42 10.45
C ALA A 263 -27.68 -1.67 10.61
N SER A 264 -28.07 -2.61 11.48
CA SER A 264 -29.47 -2.96 11.74
C SER A 264 -30.08 -2.18 12.90
N VAL A 265 -29.32 -1.30 13.55
CA VAL A 265 -29.71 -0.57 14.76
C VAL A 265 -29.56 0.93 14.55
N ALA A 266 -30.52 1.72 15.03
CA ALA A 266 -30.43 3.18 14.99
C ALA A 266 -29.24 3.68 15.84
N ALA A 267 -28.55 4.74 15.38
CA ALA A 267 -27.29 5.21 15.97
C ALA A 267 -27.32 5.40 17.50
N LYS A 268 -28.44 5.86 18.06
CA LYS A 268 -28.66 6.05 19.51
C LYS A 268 -28.51 4.75 20.32
N HIS A 269 -28.92 3.62 19.75
CA HIS A 269 -28.95 2.32 20.42
C HIS A 269 -27.73 1.46 20.11
N VAL A 270 -26.85 1.90 19.19
CA VAL A 270 -25.62 1.16 18.85
C VAL A 270 -24.73 0.93 20.08
N PRO A 271 -24.38 1.93 20.91
CA PRO A 271 -23.49 1.70 22.06
C PRO A 271 -23.98 0.60 23.03
N PRO A 272 -25.23 0.61 23.53
CA PRO A 272 -25.70 -0.45 24.44
C PRO A 272 -25.84 -1.81 23.75
N VAL A 273 -26.30 -1.87 22.49
CA VAL A 273 -26.40 -3.15 21.77
C VAL A 273 -25.03 -3.78 21.57
N MET A 274 -24.04 -2.99 21.13
CA MET A 274 -22.68 -3.50 20.93
C MET A 274 -22.02 -3.88 22.26
N ALA A 275 -22.33 -3.20 23.36
CA ALA A 275 -21.82 -3.57 24.68
C ALA A 275 -22.33 -4.94 25.12
N ALA A 276 -23.63 -5.21 24.97
CA ALA A 276 -24.21 -6.52 25.29
C ALA A 276 -23.68 -7.64 24.38
N VAL A 277 -23.52 -7.40 23.07
CA VAL A 277 -22.92 -8.42 22.17
C VAL A 277 -21.47 -8.72 22.54
N LYS A 278 -20.71 -7.72 23.01
CA LYS A 278 -19.32 -7.91 23.45
C LYS A 278 -19.20 -8.79 24.70
N THR A 279 -20.22 -8.86 25.56
CA THR A 279 -20.15 -9.72 26.76
C THR A 279 -20.07 -11.19 26.38
N ILE A 280 -20.65 -11.60 25.25
CA ILE A 280 -20.59 -12.98 24.74
C ILE A 280 -19.13 -13.42 24.57
N PHE A 281 -18.30 -12.55 23.99
CA PHE A 281 -16.89 -12.83 23.70
C PHE A 281 -15.95 -12.46 24.86
N ALA A 282 -16.49 -12.22 26.05
CA ALA A 282 -15.71 -12.12 27.28
C ALA A 282 -15.56 -13.48 27.98
N HIS A 283 -16.41 -14.44 27.63
CA HIS A 283 -16.31 -15.83 28.07
C HIS A 283 -15.36 -16.60 27.15
N THR A 284 -14.69 -17.62 27.70
CA THR A 284 -13.78 -18.52 26.96
C THR A 284 -14.28 -19.97 26.93
N ASP A 285 -15.19 -20.33 27.83
CA ASP A 285 -15.80 -21.65 27.86
C ASP A 285 -16.91 -21.77 26.80
N PRO A 286 -16.89 -22.81 25.94
CA PRO A 286 -17.90 -23.01 24.90
C PRO A 286 -19.35 -23.00 25.39
N VAL A 287 -19.62 -23.56 26.56
CA VAL A 287 -20.98 -23.66 27.13
C VAL A 287 -21.43 -22.29 27.61
N GLU A 288 -20.55 -21.57 28.31
CA GLU A 288 -20.83 -20.20 28.75
C GLU A 288 -21.06 -19.24 27.58
N VAL A 289 -20.21 -19.31 26.54
CA VAL A 289 -20.36 -18.47 25.34
C VAL A 289 -21.70 -18.74 24.65
N ALA A 290 -22.09 -20.00 24.51
CA ALA A 290 -23.35 -20.38 23.89
C ALA A 290 -24.57 -19.91 24.73
N ALA A 291 -24.52 -20.05 26.05
CA ALA A 291 -25.57 -19.59 26.96
C ALA A 291 -25.69 -18.07 26.97
N GLN A 292 -24.56 -17.34 27.01
CA GLN A 292 -24.55 -15.89 26.95
C GLN A 292 -25.07 -15.38 25.62
N TRP A 293 -24.78 -16.08 24.50
CA TRP A 293 -25.35 -15.76 23.20
C TRP A 293 -26.88 -15.83 23.21
N ASP A 294 -27.45 -16.90 23.77
CA ASP A 294 -28.90 -17.10 23.86
C ASP A 294 -29.54 -16.01 24.72
N GLN A 295 -28.96 -15.73 25.90
CA GLN A 295 -29.46 -14.69 26.79
C GLN A 295 -29.49 -13.29 26.13
N VAL A 296 -28.42 -12.94 25.40
CA VAL A 296 -28.36 -11.65 24.69
C VAL A 296 -29.37 -11.61 23.54
N THR A 297 -29.54 -12.73 22.83
CA THR A 297 -30.53 -12.86 21.75
C THR A 297 -31.95 -12.68 22.28
N ASP A 298 -32.30 -13.35 23.38
CA ASP A 298 -33.60 -13.24 24.05
C ASP A 298 -33.90 -11.82 24.52
N THR A 299 -32.89 -11.15 25.09
CA THR A 299 -33.00 -9.74 25.52
C THR A 299 -33.36 -8.81 24.35
N PHE A 300 -32.86 -9.12 23.15
CA PHE A 300 -33.13 -8.33 21.95
C PHE A 300 -34.40 -8.72 21.21
N SER A 301 -34.98 -9.89 21.46
CA SER A 301 -36.18 -10.39 20.77
C SER A 301 -37.32 -9.36 20.74
N GLY A 302 -37.58 -8.68 21.87
CA GLY A 302 -38.64 -7.67 21.97
C GLY A 302 -38.25 -6.30 21.40
N SER A 303 -37.07 -5.77 21.75
CA SER A 303 -36.69 -4.39 21.41
C SER A 303 -36.02 -4.25 20.04
N PHE A 304 -35.33 -5.30 19.59
CA PHE A 304 -34.54 -5.33 18.35
C PHE A 304 -34.71 -6.68 17.63
N PRO A 305 -35.94 -7.03 17.17
CA PRO A 305 -36.24 -8.34 16.59
C PRO A 305 -35.37 -8.67 15.37
N LYS A 306 -34.97 -7.67 14.57
CA LYS A 306 -34.04 -7.86 13.46
C LYS A 306 -32.63 -8.27 13.91
N VAL A 307 -32.16 -7.75 15.04
CA VAL A 307 -30.86 -8.14 15.62
C VAL A 307 -30.95 -9.55 16.18
N ALA A 308 -32.02 -9.89 16.90
CA ALA A 308 -32.24 -11.24 17.42
C ALA A 308 -32.25 -12.28 16.27
N ALA A 309 -33.02 -12.05 15.21
CA ALA A 309 -33.04 -12.94 14.03
C ALA A 309 -31.65 -13.08 13.37
N LEU A 310 -30.88 -11.99 13.29
CA LEU A 310 -29.49 -12.04 12.79
C LEU A 310 -28.57 -12.87 13.71
N MET A 311 -28.76 -12.77 15.03
CA MET A 311 -27.99 -13.53 16.01
C MET A 311 -28.35 -15.02 15.99
N GLU A 312 -29.63 -15.38 15.93
CA GLU A 312 -30.07 -16.78 15.81
C GLU A 312 -29.48 -17.44 14.57
N ALA A 313 -29.62 -16.80 13.41
CA ALA A 313 -29.11 -17.33 12.14
C ALA A 313 -27.57 -17.46 12.11
N ALA A 314 -26.85 -16.64 12.89
CA ALA A 314 -25.40 -16.59 12.87
C ALA A 314 -24.73 -17.40 13.99
N LYS A 315 -25.48 -17.91 14.97
CA LYS A 315 -24.91 -18.53 16.19
C LYS A 315 -23.87 -19.60 15.89
N HIS A 316 -24.25 -20.62 15.11
CA HIS A 316 -23.33 -21.71 14.75
C HIS A 316 -22.14 -21.23 13.93
N ASP A 317 -22.38 -20.31 12.99
CA ASP A 317 -21.35 -19.80 12.10
C ASP A 317 -20.33 -18.90 12.82
N VAL A 318 -20.75 -18.10 13.79
CA VAL A 318 -19.86 -17.18 14.55
C VAL A 318 -19.13 -17.91 15.67
N LEU A 319 -19.75 -18.93 16.27
CA LEU A 319 -19.18 -19.70 17.37
C LEU A 319 -18.36 -20.92 16.93
N ALA A 320 -18.09 -21.09 15.63
CA ALA A 320 -17.37 -22.26 15.12
C ALA A 320 -15.97 -22.48 15.75
N PHE A 321 -15.29 -21.43 16.25
CA PHE A 321 -14.03 -21.55 16.99
C PHE A 321 -14.13 -22.37 18.28
N THR A 322 -15.31 -22.46 18.91
CA THR A 322 -15.46 -23.12 20.22
C THR A 322 -15.28 -24.64 20.14
N ALA A 323 -15.32 -25.21 18.94
CA ALA A 323 -15.12 -26.63 18.70
C ALA A 323 -13.63 -27.06 18.68
N PHE A 324 -12.69 -26.12 18.81
CA PHE A 324 -11.26 -26.42 18.78
C PHE A 324 -10.69 -26.54 20.21
N GLU A 325 -9.95 -27.62 20.50
CA GLU A 325 -9.48 -28.00 21.85
C GLU A 325 -8.56 -26.97 22.52
N GLU A 326 -7.91 -26.11 21.73
CA GLU A 326 -7.17 -24.94 22.20
C GLU A 326 -8.06 -23.67 22.20
N GLY A 327 -9.31 -23.79 22.65
CA GLY A 327 -10.34 -22.75 22.52
C GLY A 327 -9.90 -21.36 23.01
N ALA A 328 -9.06 -21.29 24.06
CA ALA A 328 -8.50 -20.04 24.56
C ALA A 328 -7.41 -19.42 23.65
N LEU A 329 -6.56 -20.24 23.00
CA LEU A 329 -5.57 -19.78 22.03
C LEU A 329 -6.24 -19.44 20.70
N ALA A 330 -7.18 -20.27 20.25
CA ALA A 330 -8.01 -19.99 19.08
C ALA A 330 -8.80 -18.70 19.27
N GLU A 331 -9.36 -18.46 20.47
CA GLU A 331 -10.05 -17.21 20.78
C GLU A 331 -9.12 -16.00 20.86
N ASP A 332 -7.98 -16.08 21.56
CA ASP A 332 -7.04 -14.96 21.62
C ASP A 332 -6.47 -14.66 20.21
N LEU A 333 -6.17 -15.68 19.42
CA LEU A 333 -5.74 -15.54 18.03
C LEU A 333 -6.85 -14.96 17.14
N VAL A 334 -8.10 -15.40 17.30
CA VAL A 334 -9.27 -14.85 16.58
C VAL A 334 -9.50 -13.40 16.98
N GLN A 335 -9.45 -13.08 18.27
CA GLN A 335 -9.74 -11.73 18.78
C GLN A 335 -8.60 -10.73 18.46
N GLN A 336 -7.35 -11.16 18.51
CA GLN A 336 -6.22 -10.36 18.02
C GLN A 336 -6.28 -10.17 16.50
N SER A 337 -6.72 -11.19 15.76
CA SER A 337 -6.83 -11.11 14.30
C SER A 337 -8.02 -10.27 13.85
N ASP A 338 -9.14 -10.29 14.58
CA ASP A 338 -10.27 -9.37 14.38
C ASP A 338 -9.84 -7.91 14.57
N ARG A 339 -9.06 -7.63 15.63
CA ARG A 339 -8.45 -6.30 15.83
C ARG A 339 -7.49 -5.94 14.68
N ALA A 340 -6.72 -6.91 14.17
CA ALA A 340 -5.80 -6.69 13.04
C ALA A 340 -6.54 -6.43 11.73
N VAL A 341 -7.65 -7.12 11.46
CA VAL A 341 -8.54 -6.88 10.32
C VAL A 341 -9.14 -5.48 10.40
N GLU A 342 -9.59 -5.05 11.59
CA GLU A 342 -10.05 -3.67 11.79
C GLU A 342 -8.94 -2.63 11.58
N GLN A 343 -7.74 -2.86 12.12
CA GLN A 343 -6.60 -1.97 11.96
C GLN A 343 -6.14 -1.88 10.50
N GLY A 344 -6.07 -3.01 9.78
CA GLY A 344 -5.73 -3.06 8.37
C GLY A 344 -6.73 -2.30 7.51
N ASN A 345 -8.03 -2.50 7.75
CA ASN A 345 -9.09 -1.76 7.07
C ASN A 345 -9.03 -0.25 7.36
N GLN A 346 -8.84 0.15 8.63
CA GLN A 346 -8.72 1.56 9.03
C GLN A 346 -7.48 2.23 8.44
N ALA A 347 -6.31 1.57 8.49
CA ALA A 347 -5.08 2.09 7.91
C ALA A 347 -5.22 2.28 6.40
N SER A 348 -5.87 1.33 5.73
CA SER A 348 -6.13 1.39 4.30
C SER A 348 -7.06 2.53 3.91
N SER A 349 -8.12 2.76 4.68
CA SER A 349 -9.05 3.89 4.49
C SER A 349 -8.33 5.23 4.71
N ARG A 350 -7.57 5.38 5.81
CA ARG A 350 -6.81 6.61 6.13
C ARG A 350 -5.82 6.99 5.03
N ARG A 351 -5.08 6.02 4.48
CA ARG A 351 -4.08 6.27 3.42
C ARG A 351 -4.71 6.54 2.04
N ARG A 352 -5.95 6.09 1.81
CA ARG A 352 -6.68 6.35 0.56
C ARG A 352 -7.44 7.66 0.56
N GLY A 353 -7.74 8.22 1.73
CA GLY A 353 -8.56 9.43 1.86
C GLY A 353 -10.03 9.18 1.52
N ASP A 354 -10.49 7.92 1.64
CA ASP A 354 -11.87 7.54 1.35
C ASP A 354 -12.80 8.01 2.49
N LEU A 355 -13.92 8.63 2.12
CA LEU A 355 -15.10 8.80 2.99
C LEU A 355 -15.68 7.41 3.33
N PRO A 356 -16.29 7.23 4.52
CA PRO A 356 -16.80 5.92 4.94
C PRO A 356 -17.76 5.32 3.90
N GLU A 357 -17.61 4.01 3.67
CA GLU A 357 -18.47 3.19 2.80
C GLU A 357 -19.96 3.49 3.07
N PRO A 358 -20.79 3.75 2.05
CA PRO A 358 -22.24 3.79 2.24
C PRO A 358 -22.69 2.39 2.65
N GLY A 359 -23.39 2.30 3.78
CA GLY A 359 -23.96 1.05 4.30
C GLY A 359 -24.71 0.29 3.20
N GLY A 360 -24.57 -1.04 3.24
CA GLY A 360 -25.00 -1.97 2.19
C GLY A 360 -26.35 -1.63 1.56
N ILE A 361 -26.39 -1.76 0.23
CA ILE A 361 -27.60 -1.62 -0.58
C ILE A 361 -28.63 -2.64 -0.06
N PRO A 362 -29.81 -2.21 0.43
CA PRO A 362 -30.84 -3.16 0.79
C PRO A 362 -31.37 -3.83 -0.49
N ALA A 363 -31.69 -5.13 -0.38
CA ALA A 363 -32.29 -5.93 -1.45
C ALA A 363 -33.52 -5.22 -2.08
N PRO A 364 -33.81 -5.43 -3.38
CA PRO A 364 -34.85 -4.69 -4.08
C PRO A 364 -36.23 -5.12 -3.58
N GLY A 365 -36.88 -4.24 -2.82
CA GLY A 365 -38.23 -4.43 -2.31
C GLY A 365 -38.90 -3.09 -2.02
N ASP A 366 -39.87 -2.78 -2.87
CA ASP A 366 -40.96 -1.82 -2.73
C ASP A 366 -40.71 -0.31 -2.96
N ARG A 367 -41.43 0.23 -3.96
CA ARG A 367 -41.36 1.62 -4.43
C ARG A 367 -42.40 2.45 -3.69
N GLY A 368 -41.98 3.24 -2.71
CA GLY A 368 -42.78 4.32 -2.11
C GLY A 368 -42.07 5.65 -2.31
N GLY A 369 -42.54 6.47 -3.26
CA GLY A 369 -41.93 7.75 -3.58
C GLY A 369 -42.24 8.84 -2.57
N HIS A 370 -41.21 9.60 -2.17
CA HIS A 370 -41.35 11.01 -1.81
C HIS A 370 -40.03 11.76 -2.08
N ARG A 371 -40.08 12.65 -3.08
CA ARG A 371 -39.03 13.65 -3.35
C ARG A 371 -39.15 14.78 -2.35
N THR A 372 -38.08 15.09 -1.62
CA THR A 372 -37.88 16.41 -1.02
C THR A 372 -36.55 16.99 -1.48
N ALA A 373 -36.64 18.05 -2.28
CA ALA A 373 -35.52 18.84 -2.74
C ALA A 373 -35.02 19.73 -1.58
N ARG A 374 -33.72 19.69 -1.28
CA ARG A 374 -33.06 20.74 -0.49
C ARG A 374 -32.13 21.54 -1.39
N ARG A 375 -32.53 22.81 -1.60
CA ARG A 375 -31.69 23.92 -2.07
C ARG A 375 -30.48 24.06 -1.14
N MET A 376 -29.29 24.22 -1.71
CA MET A 376 -28.17 24.87 -1.03
C MET A 376 -27.83 26.15 -1.80
N ALA A 377 -27.82 27.24 -1.06
CA ALA A 377 -27.58 28.60 -1.51
C ALA A 377 -26.15 28.80 -2.01
N GLY A 378 -26.00 29.69 -2.98
CA GLY A 378 -24.73 30.01 -3.63
C GLY A 378 -23.88 31.03 -2.88
N HIS A 379 -22.61 31.06 -3.28
CA HIS A 379 -21.76 32.24 -3.28
C HIS A 379 -20.95 32.27 -4.60
N PRO A 380 -20.60 33.45 -5.13
CA PRO A 380 -20.23 33.64 -6.54
C PRO A 380 -18.72 33.39 -6.82
N PRO A 381 -18.35 33.06 -8.06
CA PRO A 381 -16.94 32.99 -8.45
C PRO A 381 -16.39 34.37 -8.85
N LEU A 382 -15.19 34.68 -8.34
CA LEU A 382 -14.36 35.79 -8.78
C LEU A 382 -13.87 35.55 -10.22
N ARG A 383 -14.14 36.53 -11.09
CA ARG A 383 -13.59 36.63 -12.45
C ARG A 383 -12.12 37.04 -12.38
N LEU A 384 -11.24 36.30 -13.04
CA LEU A 384 -9.96 36.83 -13.56
C LEU A 384 -9.74 36.28 -14.98
N GLY A 385 -9.19 37.14 -15.82
CA GLY A 385 -9.41 37.17 -17.26
C GLY A 385 -8.66 36.09 -18.05
N CYS A 386 -9.24 35.77 -19.21
CA CYS A 386 -8.56 35.14 -20.33
C CYS A 386 -7.56 36.11 -20.96
N GLU A 387 -6.35 35.65 -21.25
CA GLU A 387 -5.59 36.13 -22.41
C GLU A 387 -5.22 34.95 -23.31
N HIS A 388 -5.38 35.21 -24.60
CA HIS A 388 -5.28 34.26 -25.70
C HIS A 388 -3.84 33.99 -26.09
N GLY A 389 -3.52 32.72 -26.37
CA GLY A 389 -2.33 32.32 -27.13
C GLY A 389 -2.62 31.06 -27.93
N ARG A 390 -2.94 31.22 -29.22
CA ARG A 390 -3.00 30.13 -30.22
C ARG A 390 -1.58 29.76 -30.66
N ALA A 391 -1.25 28.47 -30.72
CA ALA A 391 -0.39 27.89 -31.77
C ALA A 391 -0.45 26.35 -31.77
N SER A 392 -0.79 25.78 -32.94
CA SER A 392 -0.36 24.50 -33.56
C SER A 392 -0.22 23.26 -32.67
N GLY A 393 -0.94 22.16 -32.91
CA GLY A 393 -0.91 21.38 -34.15
C GLY A 393 0.10 20.24 -34.02
N GLY A 394 -0.36 19.03 -33.67
CA GLY A 394 0.48 17.84 -33.52
C GLY A 394 -0.33 16.62 -33.12
N ASP A 395 -0.75 15.86 -34.12
CA ASP A 395 -1.37 14.54 -34.01
C ASP A 395 -0.36 13.52 -33.44
N HIS A 396 -0.70 12.85 -32.34
CA HIS A 396 -0.22 11.49 -32.10
C HIS A 396 -1.14 10.74 -31.12
N ARG A 397 -2.03 9.95 -31.74
CA ARG A 397 -2.65 8.75 -31.15
C ARG A 397 -1.59 7.79 -30.60
N GLN A 398 -1.32 7.81 -29.29
CA GLN A 398 -0.86 6.64 -28.50
C GLN A 398 -0.61 7.06 -27.04
N ALA A 399 -1.53 6.69 -26.13
CA ALA A 399 -1.26 6.38 -24.72
C ALA A 399 -2.57 6.28 -23.91
N ALA A 400 -3.38 5.27 -24.21
CA ALA A 400 -4.59 4.95 -23.43
C ALA A 400 -4.49 3.55 -22.84
N ARG A 401 -3.43 3.25 -22.05
CA ARG A 401 -3.29 1.97 -21.33
C ARG A 401 -2.42 2.07 -20.06
N TYR A 402 -2.58 3.08 -19.22
CA TYR A 402 -1.89 3.07 -17.91
C TYR A 402 -2.72 3.82 -16.88
N ARG A 403 -3.52 3.10 -16.08
CA ARG A 403 -4.05 3.60 -14.79
C ARG A 403 -4.75 2.55 -13.92
N THR A 404 -4.94 1.32 -14.40
CA THR A 404 -5.51 0.22 -13.60
C THR A 404 -4.53 -0.33 -12.56
N GLY A 405 -3.23 -0.44 -12.90
CA GLY A 405 -2.20 -0.93 -11.96
C GLY A 405 -2.04 -0.02 -10.72
N CYS A 406 -1.96 1.29 -10.93
CA CYS A 406 -1.56 2.24 -9.89
C CYS A 406 -2.43 2.28 -8.61
N VAL A 407 -3.66 1.79 -8.62
CA VAL A 407 -4.54 1.73 -7.43
C VAL A 407 -4.45 0.37 -6.73
N VAL A 408 -4.41 -0.71 -7.53
CA VAL A 408 -4.26 -2.10 -7.06
C VAL A 408 -2.89 -2.27 -6.42
N ASP A 409 -1.85 -1.80 -7.11
CA ASP A 409 -0.47 -1.91 -6.67
C ASP A 409 -0.22 -1.06 -5.39
N ARG A 410 -1.00 0.01 -5.17
CA ARG A 410 -0.88 0.85 -3.96
C ARG A 410 -1.34 0.16 -2.69
N PHE A 411 -2.19 -0.86 -2.78
CA PHE A 411 -2.72 -1.56 -1.61
C PHE A 411 -2.06 -2.92 -1.39
N GLU A 412 -1.77 -3.71 -2.43
CA GLU A 412 -1.03 -4.98 -2.27
C GLU A 412 0.32 -4.77 -1.57
N ARG A 413 0.97 -3.62 -1.82
CA ARG A 413 2.22 -3.20 -1.15
C ARG A 413 2.05 -2.80 0.31
N ASN A 414 0.87 -2.30 0.69
CA ASN A 414 0.63 -1.76 2.03
C ASN A 414 0.30 -2.84 3.06
N SER A 415 -0.17 -4.01 2.62
CA SER A 415 -0.37 -5.18 3.48
C SER A 415 0.96 -5.86 3.85
N ILE A 416 2.00 -5.75 3.00
CA ILE A 416 3.35 -6.31 3.24
C ILE A 416 4.11 -5.54 4.34
N VAL A 417 3.91 -4.22 4.46
CA VAL A 417 4.57 -3.41 5.50
C VAL A 417 4.07 -3.75 6.92
N PHE A 418 2.81 -4.21 7.06
CA PHE A 418 2.24 -4.59 8.35
C PHE A 418 2.85 -5.88 8.94
N THR A 419 3.43 -6.75 8.12
CA THR A 419 4.06 -8.00 8.59
C THR A 419 5.42 -7.83 9.28
N ALA A 420 6.01 -6.62 9.30
CA ALA A 420 7.34 -6.40 9.89
C ALA A 420 7.33 -5.99 11.39
N THR A 421 6.18 -5.67 11.98
CA THR A 421 6.11 -5.23 13.39
C THR A 421 6.12 -6.41 14.38
N ARG A 422 7.33 -6.83 14.77
CA ARG A 422 7.55 -7.76 15.89
C ARG A 422 7.06 -7.17 17.21
N ARG A 423 6.10 -7.83 17.85
CA ARG A 423 6.05 -7.95 19.32
C ARG A 423 5.77 -9.41 19.67
N SER A 424 6.82 -10.09 20.08
CA SER A 424 6.76 -11.43 20.65
C SER A 424 6.07 -11.33 22.02
N PRO A 425 4.96 -12.05 22.28
CA PRO A 425 4.55 -12.33 23.65
C PRO A 425 5.55 -13.34 24.21
N ARG A 426 6.23 -13.00 25.31
CA ARG A 426 6.98 -13.96 26.11
C ARG A 426 5.98 -14.95 26.71
N ILE A 427 6.09 -16.21 26.32
CA ILE A 427 5.43 -17.34 26.96
C ILE A 427 6.30 -17.74 28.18
N PRO A 428 5.72 -18.00 29.38
CA PRO A 428 6.43 -18.61 30.50
C PRO A 428 6.75 -20.09 30.26
#